data_AF-A0A6U3S5C4-F1
#
_entry.id   AF-A0A6U3S5C4-F1
#
_cell.length_a   1.000
_cell.length_b   1.000
_cell.length_c   1.000
_cell.angle_alpha   90.00
_cell.angle_beta   90.00
_cell.angle_gamma   90.00
#
_symmetry.space_group_name_H-M   'P 1'
#
loop_
_entity.id
_entity.type
_entity.pdbx_description
1 polymer ?
#
loop_
_entity_poly.entity_id
_entity_poly.type
_entity_poly.pdbx_seq_one_letter_code
_entity_poly.pdbx_strand_id
1 'polypeptide(L)'
;MAFSTKALLSFLLLSSTNAFVAFVPQTSLKVASPPLLSSYEGDYEQEPTTFRESEVLGLRLMQEGRTEEALQVFQQGMRLPGSRPDVVRTKTLSGPSPVGGSFGGLEGNWVFSLDEFETQAAHYNIACAFARLGNVQESVNNLQLAFQAGFDNYATVRVDPDLQGISGTPEFEDMMSQYERKFPNPFGLFGKK
;
A
#
# COMPACT_ATOMS: atom_id res chain seq x y z
N MET A 1 -59.79 -10.42 -71.14
CA MET A 1 -59.08 -11.43 -70.35
C MET A 1 -58.52 -10.76 -69.10
N ALA A 2 -58.75 -11.39 -67.95
CA ALA A 2 -58.03 -11.31 -66.66
C ALA A 2 -57.89 -9.99 -65.86
N PHE A 3 -58.55 -10.02 -64.69
CA PHE A 3 -58.31 -9.41 -63.37
C PHE A 3 -56.82 -9.17 -63.00
N SER A 4 -56.40 -8.28 -62.07
CA SER A 4 -56.69 -8.37 -60.63
C SER A 4 -55.99 -7.27 -59.78
N THR A 5 -56.79 -6.63 -58.91
CA THR A 5 -56.62 -6.31 -57.46
C THR A 5 -55.51 -5.40 -56.86
N LYS A 6 -56.02 -4.33 -56.21
CA LYS A 6 -55.89 -3.87 -54.79
C LYS A 6 -54.48 -3.53 -54.25
N ALA A 7 -54.18 -2.26 -53.94
CA ALA A 7 -54.58 -1.42 -52.79
C ALA A 7 -53.81 -1.72 -51.50
N LEU A 8 -53.18 -0.69 -50.91
CA LEU A 8 -53.06 -0.52 -49.45
C LEU A 8 -52.71 0.94 -49.11
N LEU A 9 -53.59 1.54 -48.30
CA LEU A 9 -53.38 2.79 -47.56
C LEU A 9 -52.20 2.61 -46.58
N SER A 10 -51.50 3.71 -46.27
CA SER A 10 -51.09 3.97 -44.88
C SER A 10 -51.01 5.47 -44.61
N PHE A 11 -51.41 5.77 -43.38
CA PHE A 11 -51.89 7.02 -42.84
C PHE A 11 -50.79 7.61 -41.93
N LEU A 12 -50.72 8.95 -41.86
CA LEU A 12 -50.44 9.75 -40.65
C LEU A 12 -49.14 9.49 -39.83
N LEU A 13 -48.27 10.51 -39.70
CA LEU A 13 -48.15 11.35 -38.48
C LEU A 13 -46.96 12.32 -38.52
N LEU A 14 -47.19 13.43 -37.82
CA LEU A 14 -46.40 14.64 -37.63
C LEU A 14 -45.30 14.48 -36.57
N SER A 15 -44.50 15.55 -36.46
CA SER A 15 -43.64 15.95 -35.32
C SER A 15 -42.23 15.34 -35.33
N SER A 16 -41.16 15.92 -34.79
CA SER A 16 -40.81 17.25 -34.26
C SER A 16 -39.47 17.00 -33.55
N THR A 17 -38.47 17.88 -33.74
CA THR A 17 -37.42 18.22 -32.76
C THR A 17 -36.65 17.09 -32.05
N ASN A 18 -35.33 17.00 -32.24
CA ASN A 18 -34.35 17.66 -31.36
C ASN A 18 -32.96 17.07 -31.51
N ALA A 19 -31.98 17.97 -31.63
CA ALA A 19 -30.57 17.68 -31.47
C ALA A 19 -30.29 17.23 -30.02
N PHE A 20 -29.68 16.07 -29.86
CA PHE A 20 -29.17 15.61 -28.56
C PHE A 20 -27.66 15.86 -28.54
N VAL A 21 -27.26 17.06 -28.11
CA VAL A 21 -25.89 17.30 -27.65
C VAL A 21 -25.79 16.66 -26.28
N ALA A 22 -25.09 15.53 -26.20
CA ALA A 22 -24.81 14.88 -24.92
C ALA A 22 -23.86 15.78 -24.10
N PHE A 23 -24.41 16.46 -23.10
CA PHE A 23 -23.66 17.11 -22.04
C PHE A 23 -23.04 16.02 -21.16
N VAL A 24 -21.73 15.81 -21.30
CA VAL A 24 -20.95 14.98 -20.36
C VAL A 24 -20.63 15.87 -19.16
N PRO A 25 -21.22 15.64 -17.97
CA PRO A 25 -20.83 16.40 -16.80
C PRO A 25 -19.39 16.02 -16.43
N GLN A 26 -18.48 16.99 -16.39
CA GLN A 26 -17.20 16.85 -15.71
C GLN A 26 -17.49 16.67 -14.21
N THR A 27 -17.57 15.42 -13.77
CA THR A 27 -17.51 15.10 -12.35
C THR A 27 -16.06 15.28 -11.90
N SER A 28 -15.79 16.37 -11.18
CA SER A 28 -14.56 16.49 -10.42
C SER A 28 -14.46 15.31 -9.45
N LEU A 29 -13.59 14.35 -9.75
CA LEU A 29 -13.14 13.34 -8.81
C LEU A 29 -12.45 14.07 -7.66
N LYS A 30 -13.20 14.35 -6.59
CA LYS A 30 -12.60 14.62 -5.27
C LYS A 30 -11.86 13.35 -4.89
N VAL A 31 -10.54 13.35 -5.03
CA VAL A 31 -9.69 12.40 -4.33
C VAL A 31 -9.90 12.69 -2.85
N ALA A 32 -10.65 11.83 -2.18
CA ALA A 32 -10.84 11.95 -0.74
C ALA A 32 -9.46 11.79 -0.09
N SER A 33 -9.08 12.75 0.74
CA SER A 33 -7.94 12.63 1.65
C SER A 33 -8.10 11.34 2.45
N PRO A 34 -7.03 10.56 2.69
CA PRO A 34 -7.13 9.39 3.56
C PRO A 34 -7.67 9.83 4.93
N PRO A 35 -8.62 9.06 5.51
CA PRO A 35 -9.18 9.42 6.80
C PRO A 35 -8.10 9.49 7.89
N LEU A 36 -8.22 10.49 8.76
CA LEU A 36 -7.38 10.57 9.96
C LEU A 36 -7.66 9.37 10.86
N LEU A 37 -6.64 8.89 11.57
CA LEU A 37 -6.64 7.67 12.40
C LEU A 37 -7.85 7.57 13.36
N SER A 38 -8.47 8.69 13.72
CA SER A 38 -9.63 8.79 14.60
C SER A 38 -10.97 8.35 13.99
N SER A 39 -11.08 8.10 12.69
CA SER A 39 -12.35 7.72 12.06
C SER A 39 -12.53 6.21 11.87
N TYR A 40 -11.62 5.38 12.36
CA TYR A 40 -11.76 3.92 12.39
C TYR A 40 -12.34 3.45 13.73
N GLU A 41 -13.50 4.00 14.11
CA GLU A 41 -14.37 3.42 15.16
C GLU A 41 -15.19 2.26 14.58
N GLY A 42 -14.50 1.30 13.96
CA GLY A 42 -15.09 0.04 13.53
C GLY A 42 -14.90 -1.01 14.62
N ASP A 43 -16.00 -1.65 15.01
CA ASP A 43 -16.01 -2.89 15.79
C ASP A 43 -15.34 -4.00 14.96
N TYR A 44 -14.02 -4.18 15.11
CA TYR A 44 -13.26 -5.28 14.50
C TYR A 44 -13.49 -6.57 15.30
N GLU A 45 -14.75 -7.00 15.47
CA GLU A 45 -15.07 -8.36 15.95
C GLU A 45 -14.70 -9.44 14.91
N GLN A 46 -14.39 -9.05 13.67
CA GLN A 46 -14.03 -9.95 12.57
C GLN A 46 -12.51 -10.06 12.41
N GLU A 47 -12.03 -11.28 12.10
CA GLU A 47 -10.60 -11.52 11.84
C GLU A 47 -10.12 -10.71 10.63
N PRO A 48 -8.92 -10.10 10.68
CA PRO A 48 -8.36 -9.34 9.56
C PRO A 48 -8.22 -10.20 8.30
N THR A 49 -8.62 -9.64 7.16
CA THR A 49 -8.52 -10.29 5.84
C THR A 49 -7.44 -9.68 4.95
N THR A 50 -6.93 -8.50 5.32
CA THR A 50 -5.85 -7.80 4.64
C THR A 50 -4.74 -7.40 5.61
N PHE A 51 -3.54 -7.15 5.09
CA PHE A 51 -2.43 -6.61 5.89
C PHE A 51 -2.84 -5.34 6.63
N ARG A 52 -3.54 -4.42 5.96
CA ARG A 52 -3.94 -3.13 6.53
C ARG A 52 -4.91 -3.27 7.71
N GLU A 53 -5.86 -4.19 7.63
CA GLU A 53 -6.78 -4.46 8.74
C GLU A 53 -6.03 -5.03 9.95
N SER A 54 -5.09 -5.93 9.72
CA SER A 54 -4.23 -6.50 10.76
C SER A 54 -3.36 -5.42 11.39
N GLU A 55 -2.73 -4.55 10.60
CA GLU A 55 -1.94 -3.41 11.09
C GLU A 55 -2.76 -2.53 12.04
N VAL A 56 -3.96 -2.12 11.63
CA VAL A 56 -4.83 -1.27 12.45
C VAL A 56 -5.25 -1.94 13.76
N LEU A 57 -5.60 -3.24 13.71
CA LEU A 57 -5.95 -4.01 14.90
C LEU A 57 -4.75 -4.15 15.85
N GLY A 58 -3.57 -4.51 15.34
CA GLY A 58 -2.38 -4.66 16.15
C GLY A 58 -1.94 -3.36 16.82
N LEU A 59 -2.02 -2.23 16.11
CA LEU A 59 -1.72 -0.91 16.69
C LEU A 59 -2.70 -0.53 17.81
N ARG A 60 -3.98 -0.89 17.69
CA ARG A 60 -4.97 -0.70 18.77
C ARG A 60 -4.63 -1.57 19.97
N LEU A 61 -4.32 -2.85 19.76
CA LEU A 61 -3.91 -3.77 20.83
C LEU A 61 -2.65 -3.28 21.56
N MET A 62 -1.69 -2.70 20.84
CA MET A 62 -0.53 -2.03 21.44
C MET A 62 -0.96 -0.88 22.37
N GLN A 63 -1.87 -0.01 21.93
CA GLN A 63 -2.39 1.09 22.76
C GLN A 63 -3.12 0.59 24.01
N GLU A 64 -3.81 -0.54 23.92
CA GLU A 64 -4.48 -1.21 25.05
C GLU A 64 -3.50 -1.93 26.00
N GLY A 65 -2.22 -2.04 25.63
CA GLY A 65 -1.21 -2.78 26.39
C GLY A 65 -1.20 -4.29 26.15
N ARG A 66 -2.06 -4.80 25.25
CA ARG A 66 -2.20 -6.22 24.88
C ARG A 66 -1.13 -6.59 23.84
N THR A 67 0.12 -6.47 24.25
CA THR A 67 1.30 -6.51 23.37
C THR A 67 1.51 -7.88 22.73
N GLU A 68 1.29 -8.96 23.48
CA GLU A 68 1.42 -10.33 22.98
C GLU A 68 0.39 -10.63 21.88
N GLU A 69 -0.83 -10.15 22.04
CA GLU A 69 -1.88 -10.29 21.03
C GLU A 69 -1.59 -9.43 19.80
N ALA A 70 -1.12 -8.20 19.99
CA ALA A 70 -0.69 -7.33 18.90
C ALA A 70 0.41 -8.00 18.04
N LEU A 71 1.41 -8.61 18.68
CA LEU A 71 2.48 -9.32 18.00
C LEU A 71 1.94 -10.44 17.11
N GLN A 72 1.00 -11.25 17.62
CA GLN A 72 0.37 -12.32 16.85
C GLN A 72 -0.38 -11.76 15.65
N VAL A 73 -1.16 -10.69 15.86
CA VAL A 73 -1.90 -10.02 14.80
C VAL A 73 -0.98 -9.51 13.71
N PHE A 74 0.12 -8.81 14.05
CA PHE A 74 1.08 -8.30 13.06
C PHE A 74 1.75 -9.43 12.26
N GLN A 75 2.18 -10.52 12.93
CA GLN A 75 2.78 -11.67 12.27
C GLN A 75 1.80 -12.38 11.32
N GLN A 76 0.52 -12.42 11.68
CA GLN A 76 -0.53 -12.94 10.81
C GLN A 76 -0.77 -11.99 9.62
N GLY A 77 -0.72 -10.68 9.85
CA GLY A 77 -0.86 -9.65 8.80
C GLY A 77 0.11 -9.83 7.65
N MET A 78 1.35 -10.21 7.93
CA MET A 78 2.37 -10.49 6.89
C MET A 78 2.01 -11.64 5.95
N ARG A 79 1.03 -12.47 6.30
CA ARG A 79 0.52 -13.58 5.48
C ARG A 79 -0.75 -13.22 4.71
N LEU A 80 -1.31 -12.03 4.96
CA LEU A 80 -2.51 -11.54 4.31
C LEU A 80 -2.15 -10.74 3.04
N PRO A 81 -3.09 -10.60 2.10
CA PRO A 81 -2.92 -9.72 0.95
C PRO A 81 -2.59 -8.28 1.38
N GLY A 82 -1.66 -7.66 0.65
CA GLY A 82 -1.38 -6.23 0.72
C GLY A 82 -2.61 -5.41 0.33
N SER A 83 -2.69 -4.18 0.80
CA SER A 83 -3.84 -3.31 0.59
C SER A 83 -3.86 -2.66 -0.80
N ARG A 84 -2.71 -2.61 -1.48
CA ARG A 84 -2.56 -1.96 -2.78
C ARG A 84 -2.26 -3.01 -3.86
N PRO A 85 -3.07 -3.10 -4.93
CA PRO A 85 -2.77 -4.00 -6.03
C PRO A 85 -1.62 -3.50 -6.87
N ASP A 86 -0.71 -4.40 -7.24
CA ASP A 86 0.33 -4.19 -8.25
C ASP A 86 0.03 -4.98 -9.53
N VAL A 87 0.60 -4.56 -10.67
CA VAL A 87 0.45 -5.23 -11.96
C VAL A 87 1.79 -5.78 -12.43
N VAL A 88 1.97 -7.09 -12.28
CA VAL A 88 3.11 -7.80 -12.86
C VAL A 88 2.84 -8.04 -14.34
N ARG A 89 3.73 -7.52 -15.19
CA ARG A 89 3.66 -7.69 -16.65
C ARG A 89 4.65 -8.75 -17.10
N THR A 90 4.13 -9.86 -17.61
CA THR A 90 4.94 -10.97 -18.11
C THR A 90 4.92 -11.00 -19.62
N LYS A 91 6.10 -11.16 -20.25
CA LYS A 91 6.21 -11.28 -21.70
C LYS A 91 5.66 -12.62 -22.17
N THR A 92 4.61 -12.58 -22.98
CA THR A 92 3.94 -13.75 -23.55
C THR A 92 4.33 -14.03 -24.99
N LEU A 93 4.78 -13.02 -25.74
CA LEU A 93 5.22 -13.18 -27.13
C LEU A 93 6.71 -12.90 -27.29
N SER A 94 7.38 -13.73 -28.09
CA SER A 94 8.78 -13.51 -28.50
C SER A 94 8.85 -12.87 -29.89
N GLY A 95 9.84 -11.99 -30.08
CA GLY A 95 10.07 -11.29 -31.36
C GLY A 95 9.62 -9.82 -31.35
N PRO A 96 10.19 -8.99 -32.24
CA PRO A 96 9.87 -7.57 -32.34
C PRO A 96 8.42 -7.33 -32.77
N SER A 97 7.89 -6.16 -32.46
CA SER A 97 6.59 -5.71 -32.98
C SER A 97 6.56 -5.79 -34.52
N PRO A 98 5.51 -6.36 -35.14
CA PRO A 98 5.39 -6.43 -36.61
C PRO A 98 5.44 -5.08 -37.31
N VAL A 99 5.12 -3.99 -36.59
CA VAL A 99 5.13 -2.60 -37.11
C VAL A 99 6.36 -1.80 -36.67
N GLY A 100 7.35 -2.44 -36.06
CA GLY A 100 8.47 -1.77 -35.40
C GLY A 100 8.10 -1.16 -34.04
N GLY A 101 9.10 -0.84 -33.21
CA GLY A 101 8.93 -0.31 -31.86
C GLY A 101 9.19 -1.34 -30.74
N SER A 102 8.88 -0.96 -29.49
CA SER A 102 9.07 -1.80 -28.29
C SER A 102 8.38 -3.17 -28.40
N PHE A 103 8.93 -4.20 -27.76
CA PHE A 103 8.33 -5.53 -27.70
C PHE A 103 6.91 -5.46 -27.12
N GLY A 104 5.92 -5.95 -27.87
CA GLY A 104 4.54 -6.14 -27.40
C GLY A 104 4.29 -7.55 -26.86
N GLY A 105 3.04 -7.83 -26.46
CA GLY A 105 2.66 -9.13 -25.88
C GLY A 105 3.05 -9.26 -24.41
N LEU A 106 2.51 -8.37 -23.58
CA LEU A 106 2.62 -8.47 -22.12
C LEU A 106 1.25 -8.83 -21.57
N GLU A 107 1.18 -9.87 -20.74
CA GLU A 107 0.02 -10.18 -19.92
C GLU A 107 0.19 -9.52 -18.56
N GLY A 108 -0.80 -8.72 -18.14
CA GLY A 108 -0.82 -8.05 -16.85
C GLY A 108 -1.63 -8.84 -15.84
N ASN A 109 -0.99 -9.29 -14.77
CA ASN A 109 -1.64 -9.98 -13.66
C ASN A 109 -1.67 -9.07 -12.43
N TRP A 110 -2.84 -8.97 -11.80
CA TRP A 110 -2.99 -8.27 -10.53
C TRP A 110 -2.41 -9.12 -9.40
N VAL A 111 -1.54 -8.52 -8.60
CA VAL A 111 -0.90 -9.13 -7.43
C VAL A 111 -1.17 -8.26 -6.21
N PHE A 112 -1.44 -8.89 -5.07
CA PHE A 112 -1.70 -8.22 -3.79
C PHE A 112 -0.62 -8.60 -2.78
N SER A 113 0.65 -8.54 -3.19
CA SER A 113 1.78 -8.66 -2.27
C SER A 113 1.90 -7.40 -1.43
N LEU A 114 2.51 -7.51 -0.25
CA LEU A 114 2.87 -6.32 0.53
C LEU A 114 3.80 -5.44 -0.32
N ASP A 115 3.49 -4.16 -0.39
CA ASP A 115 4.42 -3.19 -0.98
C ASP A 115 5.58 -2.88 -0.02
N GLU A 116 6.53 -2.06 -0.48
CA GLU A 116 7.70 -1.69 0.32
C GLU A 116 7.31 -0.99 1.63
N PHE A 117 6.29 -0.11 1.60
CA PHE A 117 5.85 0.62 2.79
C PHE A 117 5.13 -0.29 3.77
N GLU A 118 4.31 -1.21 3.28
CA GLU A 118 3.66 -2.23 4.10
C GLU A 118 4.69 -3.17 4.74
N THR A 119 5.73 -3.55 4.00
CA THR A 119 6.83 -4.38 4.52
C THR A 119 7.63 -3.65 5.60
N GLN A 120 7.94 -2.36 5.38
CA GLN A 120 8.59 -1.50 6.37
C GLN A 120 7.74 -1.41 7.65
N ALA A 121 6.45 -1.10 7.51
CA ALA A 121 5.53 -0.95 8.63
C ALA A 121 5.34 -2.27 9.40
N ALA A 122 5.22 -3.40 8.70
CA ALA A 122 5.09 -4.71 9.31
C ALA A 122 6.25 -5.02 10.26
N HIS A 123 7.48 -4.90 9.75
CA HIS A 123 8.67 -5.18 10.53
C HIS A 123 8.88 -4.15 11.65
N TYR A 124 8.62 -2.87 11.41
CA TYR A 124 8.71 -1.84 12.44
C TYR A 124 7.74 -2.11 13.60
N ASN A 125 6.48 -2.42 13.31
CA ASN A 125 5.45 -2.68 14.31
C ASN A 125 5.75 -3.96 15.11
N ILE A 126 6.23 -5.01 14.44
CA ILE A 126 6.69 -6.25 15.10
C ILE A 126 7.87 -5.96 16.02
N ALA A 127 8.82 -5.11 15.60
CA ALA A 127 9.93 -4.71 16.45
C ALA A 127 9.47 -3.98 17.71
N CYS A 128 8.52 -3.05 17.57
CA CYS A 128 7.92 -2.33 18.70
C CYS A 128 7.26 -3.30 19.68
N ALA A 129 6.49 -4.26 19.19
CA ALA A 129 5.87 -5.29 20.03
C ALA A 129 6.91 -6.14 20.77
N PHE A 130 7.95 -6.61 20.09
CA PHE A 130 9.04 -7.35 20.75
C PHE A 130 9.78 -6.52 21.79
N ALA A 131 10.05 -5.25 21.52
CA ALA A 131 10.74 -4.36 22.46
C ALA A 131 9.94 -4.17 23.76
N ARG A 132 8.62 -3.97 23.66
CA ARG A 132 7.73 -3.88 24.82
C ARG A 132 7.66 -5.17 25.64
N LEU A 133 7.88 -6.32 25.01
CA LEU A 133 7.99 -7.63 25.67
C LEU A 133 9.38 -7.92 26.25
N GLY A 134 10.36 -7.01 26.06
CA GLY A 134 11.74 -7.20 26.50
C GLY A 134 12.58 -8.14 25.61
N ASN A 135 12.08 -8.50 24.43
CA ASN A 135 12.75 -9.40 23.49
C ASN A 135 13.68 -8.60 22.57
N VAL A 136 14.86 -8.25 23.12
CA VAL A 136 15.84 -7.34 22.47
C VAL A 136 16.27 -7.84 21.10
N GLN A 137 16.67 -9.10 20.98
CA GLN A 137 17.24 -9.65 19.75
C GLN A 137 16.22 -9.66 18.61
N GLU A 138 15.00 -10.11 18.89
CA GLU A 138 13.90 -10.18 17.93
C GLU A 138 13.47 -8.79 17.48
N SER A 139 13.47 -7.82 18.40
CA SER A 139 13.18 -6.42 18.08
C SER A 139 14.24 -5.82 17.15
N VAL A 140 15.52 -5.96 17.49
CA VAL A 140 16.64 -5.49 16.66
C VAL A 140 16.63 -6.14 15.28
N ASN A 141 16.40 -7.46 15.20
CA ASN A 141 16.31 -8.17 13.93
C ASN A 141 15.18 -7.61 13.04
N ASN A 142 14.03 -7.29 13.62
CA ASN A 142 12.92 -6.72 12.85
C ASN A 142 13.19 -5.27 12.43
N LEU A 143 13.83 -4.44 13.26
CA LEU A 143 14.26 -3.11 12.83
C LEU A 143 15.23 -3.19 11.63
N GLN A 144 16.17 -4.14 11.64
CA GLN A 144 17.06 -4.36 10.49
C GLN A 144 16.28 -4.71 9.23
N LEU A 145 15.25 -5.57 9.33
CA LEU A 145 14.40 -5.91 8.19
C LEU A 145 13.60 -4.71 7.68
N ALA A 146 13.07 -3.87 8.58
CA ALA A 146 12.41 -2.62 8.20
C ALA A 146 13.37 -1.68 7.45
N PHE A 147 14.63 -1.56 7.93
CA PHE A 147 15.64 -0.71 7.29
C PHE A 147 16.07 -1.26 5.93
N GLN A 148 16.21 -2.58 5.80
CA GLN A 148 16.49 -3.25 4.53
C GLN A 148 15.34 -3.08 3.51
N ALA A 149 14.10 -2.99 4.00
CA ALA A 149 12.92 -2.68 3.19
C ALA A 149 12.77 -1.19 2.82
N GLY A 150 13.72 -0.34 3.25
CA GLY A 150 13.79 1.07 2.86
C GLY A 150 13.38 2.08 3.93
N PHE A 151 13.06 1.65 5.15
CA PHE A 151 12.80 2.58 6.24
C PHE A 151 14.08 3.35 6.61
N ASP A 152 14.02 4.69 6.55
CA ASP A 152 15.19 5.56 6.73
C ASP A 152 15.00 6.65 7.81
N ASN A 153 13.84 6.68 8.47
CA ASN A 153 13.57 7.64 9.54
C ASN A 153 14.13 7.16 10.89
N TYR A 154 15.46 7.00 10.95
CA TYR A 154 16.18 6.53 12.14
C TYR A 154 15.99 7.45 13.36
N ALA A 155 15.72 8.73 13.14
CA ALA A 155 15.39 9.67 14.20
C ALA A 155 14.11 9.27 14.95
N THR A 156 13.13 8.69 14.25
CA THR A 156 11.89 8.18 14.88
C THR A 156 12.19 6.97 15.75
N VAL A 157 13.02 6.03 15.26
CA VAL A 157 13.44 4.83 16.01
C VAL A 157 14.09 5.21 17.35
N ARG A 158 14.91 6.27 17.37
CA ARG A 158 15.60 6.75 18.58
C ARG A 158 14.67 7.29 19.67
N VAL A 159 13.52 7.83 19.29
CA VAL A 159 12.60 8.50 20.22
C VAL A 159 11.30 7.74 20.43
N ASP A 160 11.15 6.59 19.77
CA ASP A 160 9.95 5.77 19.86
C ASP A 160 9.77 5.23 21.29
N PRO A 161 8.65 5.56 21.97
CA PRO A 161 8.38 5.06 23.31
C PRO A 161 8.34 3.53 23.39
N ASP A 162 7.87 2.83 22.35
CA ASP A 162 7.75 1.38 22.36
C ASP A 162 9.11 0.68 22.24
N LEU A 163 10.13 1.38 21.74
CA LEU A 163 11.50 0.88 21.61
C LEU A 163 12.40 1.26 22.79
N GLN A 164 11.91 2.03 23.77
CA GLN A 164 12.72 2.46 24.92
C GLN A 164 13.32 1.28 25.71
N GLY A 165 12.62 0.15 25.77
CA GLY A 165 13.09 -1.06 26.47
C GLY A 165 14.36 -1.67 25.87
N ILE A 166 14.67 -1.36 24.61
CA ILE A 166 15.87 -1.83 23.90
C ILE A 166 16.86 -0.71 23.61
N SER A 167 16.47 0.56 23.80
CA SER A 167 17.35 1.69 23.59
C SER A 167 18.54 1.63 24.55
N GLY A 168 19.76 1.76 24.03
CA GLY A 168 20.99 1.66 24.81
C GLY A 168 21.50 0.24 25.06
N THR A 169 20.82 -0.80 24.56
CA THR A 169 21.43 -2.14 24.53
C THR A 169 22.57 -2.17 23.49
N PRO A 170 23.62 -2.99 23.71
CA PRO A 170 24.72 -3.11 22.75
C PRO A 170 24.23 -3.46 21.34
N GLU A 171 23.28 -4.38 21.22
CA GLU A 171 22.75 -4.87 19.93
C GLU A 171 22.03 -3.75 19.16
N PHE A 172 21.24 -2.94 19.87
CA PHE A 172 20.53 -1.82 19.27
C PHE A 172 21.48 -0.71 18.82
N GLU A 173 22.43 -0.32 19.69
CA GLU A 173 23.41 0.72 19.35
C GLU A 173 24.34 0.31 18.21
N ASP A 174 24.78 -0.96 18.20
CA ASP A 174 25.60 -1.51 17.12
C ASP A 174 24.84 -1.47 15.78
N MET A 175 23.57 -1.86 15.77
CA MET A 175 22.70 -1.74 14.59
C MET A 175 22.58 -0.28 14.16
N MET A 176 22.13 0.63 15.05
CA MET A 176 21.89 2.03 14.72
C MET A 176 23.14 2.71 14.16
N SER A 177 24.31 2.41 14.73
CA SER A 177 25.57 3.00 14.29
C SER A 177 25.97 2.65 12.85
N GLN A 178 25.46 1.56 12.29
CA GLN A 178 25.70 1.15 10.89
C GLN A 178 24.87 1.97 9.89
N TYR A 179 23.70 2.45 10.32
CA TYR A 179 22.78 3.20 9.48
C TYR A 179 22.94 4.71 9.65
N GLU A 180 23.14 5.20 10.87
CA GLU A 180 23.29 6.64 11.15
C GLU A 180 24.61 7.23 10.62
N ARG A 181 25.70 6.44 10.54
CA ARG A 181 27.01 6.94 10.10
C ARG A 181 27.14 7.19 8.59
N LYS A 182 26.10 6.97 7.78
CA LYS A 182 26.21 7.01 6.31
C LYS A 182 26.01 8.37 5.62
N PHE A 183 26.09 9.49 6.34
CA PHE A 183 26.16 10.82 5.71
C PHE A 183 27.43 11.61 6.08
N PRO A 184 28.60 11.35 5.47
CA PRO A 184 29.62 12.37 5.37
C PRO A 184 29.11 13.47 4.43
N ASN A 185 28.90 14.67 4.97
CA ASN A 185 28.46 15.84 4.20
C ASN A 185 29.52 16.16 3.11
N PRO A 186 29.24 15.97 1.80
CA PRO A 186 30.25 16.10 0.75
C PRO A 186 30.72 17.56 0.56
N PHE A 187 30.05 18.52 1.17
CA PHE A 187 30.38 19.96 1.10
C PHE A 187 31.04 20.52 2.37
N GLY A 188 31.31 19.69 3.39
CA GLY A 188 31.92 20.13 4.65
C GLY A 188 33.39 20.55 4.57
N LEU A 189 34.03 20.50 3.39
CA LEU A 189 35.48 20.66 3.24
C LEU A 189 35.98 22.09 2.91
N PHE A 190 35.09 23.07 2.71
CA PHE A 190 35.49 24.41 2.22
C PHE A 190 35.06 25.57 3.12
N GLY A 191 35.33 25.48 4.42
CA GLY A 191 34.78 26.44 5.38
C GLY A 191 35.68 26.93 6.49
N LYS A 192 37.02 26.91 6.37
CA LYS A 192 37.93 27.72 7.22
C LYS A 192 39.27 27.98 6.53
N LYS A 193 39.47 29.17 5.99
CA LYS A 193 40.71 29.96 6.06
C LYS A 193 40.38 31.44 5.97
#